data_AF-A0A970Z035-F1
#
_entry.id   AF-A0A970Z035-F1
#
_cell.length_a   1.000
_cell.length_b   1.000
_cell.length_c   1.000
_cell.angle_alpha   90.00
_cell.angle_beta   90.00
_cell.angle_gamma   90.00
#
_symmetry.space_group_name_H-M   'P 1'
#
loop_
_entity.id
_entity.type
_entity.pdbx_description
1 polymer ?
#
loop_
_entity_poly.entity_id
_entity_poly.type
_entity_poly.pdbx_seq_one_letter_code
_entity_poly.pdbx_strand_id
1 'polypeptide(L)'
;MKIKNITIVFFSFLGISLVILGYLLTELLGNYKQIILEQENKNKAELIAVELKQSSDELTSSCRNFIATGDSIWEEKYWTVINVREGKTENESGKKISFINRIKELNLPANEFSMLKCALDNSNKLAVTEIKAMNAAKTQIDKSISGKLVFDEKYNKLKEQIISSILGFTNQ
;
A
#
# COMPACT_ATOMS: atom_id res chain seq x y z
N MET A 1 -42.73 51.57 -22.00
CA MET A 1 -41.42 51.17 -22.55
C MET A 1 -41.69 50.47 -23.89
N LYS A 2 -41.03 50.86 -25.00
CA LYS A 2 -41.30 50.24 -26.32
C LYS A 2 -40.85 48.77 -26.32
N ILE A 3 -41.61 47.87 -26.94
CA ILE A 3 -41.39 46.40 -26.97
C ILE A 3 -39.93 46.04 -27.32
N LYS A 4 -39.31 46.78 -28.25
CA LYS A 4 -37.90 46.63 -28.65
C LYS A 4 -36.90 46.78 -27.50
N ASN A 5 -37.16 47.63 -26.51
CA ASN A 5 -36.23 47.83 -25.40
C ASN A 5 -36.33 46.68 -24.39
N ILE A 6 -37.49 46.05 -24.26
CA ILE A 6 -37.71 44.90 -23.37
C ILE A 6 -36.99 43.66 -23.93
N THR A 7 -37.08 43.42 -25.24
CA THR A 7 -36.40 42.28 -25.88
C THR A 7 -34.88 42.39 -25.78
N ILE A 8 -34.30 43.59 -25.97
CA ILE A 8 -32.86 43.82 -25.84
C ILE A 8 -32.36 43.51 -24.41
N VAL A 9 -33.09 43.98 -23.39
CA VAL A 9 -32.73 43.71 -21.99
C VAL A 9 -32.79 42.22 -21.68
N PHE A 10 -33.82 41.52 -22.16
CA PHE A 10 -33.96 40.07 -21.99
C PHE A 10 -32.79 39.29 -22.62
N PHE A 11 -32.44 39.59 -23.88
CA PHE A 11 -31.31 38.91 -24.55
C PHE A 11 -29.96 39.25 -23.91
N SER A 12 -29.79 40.47 -23.39
CA SER A 12 -28.58 40.86 -22.66
C SER A 12 -28.44 40.06 -21.36
N PHE A 13 -29.53 39.91 -20.61
CA PHE A 13 -29.57 39.06 -19.41
C PHE A 13 -29.29 37.58 -19.73
N LEU A 14 -29.88 37.06 -20.81
CA LEU A 14 -29.66 35.68 -21.25
C LEU A 14 -28.18 35.42 -21.61
N GLY A 15 -27.54 36.37 -22.33
CA GLY A 15 -26.13 36.28 -22.67
C GLY A 15 -25.22 36.27 -21.44
N ILE A 16 -25.50 37.15 -20.47
CA ILE A 16 -24.76 37.19 -19.19
C ILE A 16 -24.91 35.87 -18.43
N SER A 17 -26.13 35.32 -18.36
CA SER A 17 -26.40 34.03 -17.71
C SER A 17 -25.59 32.88 -18.35
N LEU A 18 -25.46 32.85 -19.68
CA LEU A 18 -24.66 31.85 -20.38
C LEU A 18 -23.16 31.98 -20.11
N VAL A 19 -22.64 33.21 -20.01
CA VAL A 19 -21.23 33.44 -19.66
C VAL A 19 -20.94 32.97 -18.24
N ILE A 20 -21.84 33.27 -17.29
CA ILE A 20 -21.74 32.78 -15.90
C ILE A 20 -21.76 31.25 -15.87
N LEU A 21 -22.69 30.63 -16.62
CA LEU A 21 -22.77 29.17 -16.71
C LEU A 21 -21.47 28.57 -17.27
N GLY A 22 -20.93 29.15 -18.36
CA GLY A 22 -19.66 28.71 -18.93
C GLY A 22 -18.50 28.79 -17.94
N TYR A 23 -18.42 29.87 -17.16
CA TYR A 23 -17.43 30.02 -16.10
C TYR A 23 -17.56 28.93 -15.02
N LEU A 24 -18.77 28.72 -14.49
CA LEU A 24 -19.04 27.67 -13.50
C LEU A 24 -18.68 26.27 -14.00
N LEU A 25 -18.94 25.98 -15.28
CA LEU A 25 -18.56 24.70 -15.88
C LEU A 25 -17.04 24.49 -15.92
N THR A 26 -16.25 25.54 -16.14
CA THR A 26 -14.78 25.42 -16.11
C THR A 26 -14.23 25.14 -14.71
N GLU A 27 -14.78 25.79 -13.67
CA GLU A 27 -14.41 25.49 -12.28
C GLU A 27 -14.80 24.06 -11.90
N LEU A 28 -16.01 23.63 -12.27
CA LEU A 28 -16.50 22.28 -12.01
C LEU A 28 -15.58 21.20 -12.62
N LEU A 29 -15.17 21.37 -13.88
CA LEU A 29 -14.27 20.43 -14.55
C LEU A 29 -12.87 20.37 -13.90
N GLY A 30 -12.39 21.49 -13.35
CA GLY A 30 -11.15 21.53 -12.58
C GLY A 30 -11.23 20.69 -11.30
N ASN A 31 -12.30 20.90 -10.52
CA ASN A 31 -12.54 20.17 -9.28
C ASN A 31 -12.72 18.66 -9.53
N TYR A 32 -13.46 18.28 -10.58
CA TYR A 32 -13.62 16.86 -10.94
C TYR A 32 -12.29 16.15 -11.21
N LYS A 33 -11.35 16.81 -11.90
CA LYS A 33 -10.03 16.22 -12.16
C LYS A 33 -9.22 16.00 -10.89
N GLN A 34 -9.29 16.92 -9.93
CA GLN A 34 -8.61 16.75 -8.64
C GLN A 34 -9.20 15.57 -7.86
N ILE A 35 -10.53 15.46 -7.79
CA ILE A 35 -11.22 14.34 -7.12
C ILE A 35 -10.83 12.99 -7.74
N ILE A 36 -10.76 12.89 -9.07
CA ILE A 36 -10.37 11.65 -9.74
C ILE A 36 -8.91 11.29 -9.39
N LEU A 37 -8.00 12.25 -9.41
CA LEU A 37 -6.59 12.03 -9.11
C LEU A 37 -6.37 11.62 -7.65
N GLU A 38 -7.09 12.24 -6.71
CA GLU A 38 -7.09 11.85 -5.30
C GLU A 38 -7.61 10.42 -5.12
N GLN A 39 -8.71 10.06 -5.80
CA GLN A 39 -9.26 8.71 -5.75
C GLN A 39 -8.28 7.67 -6.32
N GLU A 40 -7.61 7.98 -7.43
CA GLU A 40 -6.58 7.11 -8.00
C GLU A 40 -5.41 6.90 -7.03
N ASN A 41 -4.96 7.96 -6.35
CA ASN A 41 -3.90 7.86 -5.36
C ASN A 41 -4.34 7.02 -4.15
N LYS A 42 -5.58 7.22 -3.66
CA LYS A 42 -6.16 6.39 -2.60
C LYS A 42 -6.19 4.91 -3.01
N ASN A 43 -6.68 4.59 -4.20
CA ASN A 43 -6.72 3.22 -4.72
C ASN A 43 -5.32 2.59 -4.79
N LYS A 44 -4.31 3.35 -5.27
CA LYS A 44 -2.91 2.89 -5.30
C LYS A 44 -2.36 2.64 -3.90
N ALA A 45 -2.72 3.48 -2.94
CA ALA A 45 -2.30 3.35 -1.55
C ALA A 45 -2.93 2.11 -0.88
N GLU A 46 -4.21 1.85 -1.12
CA GLU A 46 -4.90 0.63 -0.70
C GLU A 46 -4.28 -0.63 -1.30
N LEU A 47 -3.95 -0.60 -2.60
CA LEU A 47 -3.26 -1.71 -3.25
C LEU A 47 -1.90 -2.00 -2.58
N ILE A 48 -1.11 -0.97 -2.30
CA ILE A 48 0.16 -1.14 -1.57
C ILE A 48 -0.07 -1.74 -0.17
N ALA A 49 -1.13 -1.34 0.53
CA ALA A 49 -1.45 -1.91 1.84
C ALA A 49 -1.77 -3.43 1.76
N VAL A 50 -2.53 -3.83 0.74
CA VAL A 50 -2.86 -5.23 0.46
C VAL A 50 -1.60 -6.03 0.11
N GLU A 51 -0.76 -5.52 -0.79
CA GLU A 51 0.50 -6.16 -1.16
C GLU A 51 1.47 -6.28 0.02
N LEU A 52 1.49 -5.31 0.93
CA LEU A 52 2.31 -5.37 2.13
C LEU A 52 1.86 -6.51 3.04
N LYS A 53 0.55 -6.65 3.25
CA LYS A 53 -0.01 -7.76 4.01
C LYS A 53 0.34 -9.09 3.35
N GLN A 54 0.09 -9.20 2.04
CA GLN A 54 0.34 -10.41 1.26
C GLN A 54 1.81 -10.83 1.34
N SER A 55 2.74 -9.93 1.04
CA SER A 55 4.17 -10.24 1.09
C SER A 55 4.63 -10.62 2.50
N SER A 56 4.06 -10.03 3.55
CA SER A 56 4.36 -10.43 4.92
C SER A 56 3.84 -11.84 5.25
N ASP A 57 2.64 -12.19 4.79
CA ASP A 57 2.08 -13.53 4.96
C ASP A 57 2.85 -14.59 4.15
N GLU A 58 3.33 -14.24 2.96
CA GLU A 58 4.18 -15.08 2.11
C GLU A 58 5.54 -15.38 2.76
N LEU A 59 6.18 -14.38 3.37
CA LEU A 59 7.40 -14.57 4.15
C LEU A 59 7.16 -15.53 5.32
N THR A 60 6.12 -15.29 6.12
CA THR A 60 5.79 -16.16 7.25
C THR A 60 5.46 -17.59 6.82
N SER A 61 4.66 -17.75 5.76
CA SER A 61 4.29 -19.07 5.22
C SER A 61 5.52 -19.82 4.70
N SER A 62 6.36 -19.16 3.90
CA SER A 62 7.58 -19.74 3.34
C SER A 62 8.58 -20.14 4.44
N CYS A 63 8.77 -19.28 5.45
CA CYS A 63 9.62 -19.57 6.60
C CYS A 63 9.12 -20.82 7.36
N ARG A 64 7.82 -20.87 7.69
CA ARG A 64 7.24 -22.00 8.44
C ARG A 64 7.26 -23.31 7.65
N ASN A 65 6.96 -23.24 6.35
CA ASN A 65 7.04 -24.41 5.48
C ASN A 65 8.49 -24.92 5.38
N PHE A 66 9.47 -24.03 5.21
CA PHE A 66 10.88 -24.39 5.21
C PHE A 66 11.30 -25.08 6.53
N ILE A 67 10.91 -24.54 7.68
CA ILE A 67 11.20 -25.12 8.99
C ILE A 67 10.58 -26.52 9.13
N ALA A 68 9.35 -26.70 8.64
CA ALA A 68 8.62 -27.95 8.75
C ALA A 68 9.17 -29.04 7.82
N THR A 69 9.41 -28.71 6.54
CA THR A 69 9.77 -29.70 5.51
C THR A 69 11.26 -29.82 5.27
N GLY A 70 12.03 -28.74 5.48
CA GLY A 70 13.44 -28.64 5.07
C GLY A 70 13.63 -28.49 3.55
N ASP A 71 12.56 -28.32 2.78
CA ASP A 71 12.63 -28.19 1.32
C ASP A 71 13.09 -26.78 0.90
N SER A 72 14.19 -26.72 0.14
CA SER A 72 14.81 -25.50 -0.38
C SER A 72 13.89 -24.61 -1.20
N ILE A 73 12.84 -25.18 -1.82
CA ILE A 73 11.86 -24.40 -2.60
C ILE A 73 11.24 -23.29 -1.75
N TRP A 74 10.98 -23.56 -0.46
CA TRP A 74 10.41 -22.56 0.44
C TRP A 74 11.39 -21.46 0.79
N GLU A 75 12.68 -21.78 0.89
CA GLU A 75 13.71 -20.78 1.07
C GLU A 75 13.85 -19.88 -0.17
N GLU A 76 13.84 -20.47 -1.37
CA GLU A 76 13.91 -19.70 -2.62
C GLU A 76 12.73 -18.74 -2.75
N LYS A 77 11.52 -19.19 -2.41
CA LYS A 77 10.32 -18.33 -2.36
C LYS A 77 10.48 -17.20 -1.35
N TYR A 78 11.00 -17.48 -0.15
CA TYR A 78 11.25 -16.47 0.87
C TYR A 78 12.19 -15.37 0.36
N TRP A 79 13.32 -15.74 -0.23
CA TRP A 79 14.29 -14.78 -0.76
C TRP A 79 13.79 -14.03 -1.99
N THR A 80 12.94 -14.66 -2.81
CA THR A 80 12.27 -13.98 -3.92
C THR A 80 11.44 -12.80 -3.42
N VAL A 81 10.64 -13.01 -2.37
CA VAL A 81 9.83 -11.93 -1.76
C VAL A 81 10.69 -10.82 -1.17
N ILE A 82 11.78 -11.16 -0.47
CA ILE A 82 12.74 -10.17 0.05
C ILE A 82 13.35 -9.35 -1.09
N ASN A 83 13.80 -10.00 -2.16
CA ASN A 83 14.43 -9.34 -3.29
C ASN A 83 13.47 -8.36 -3.99
N VAL A 84 12.20 -8.71 -4.14
CA VAL A 84 11.18 -7.81 -4.67
C VAL A 84 10.97 -6.62 -3.74
N ARG A 85 10.82 -6.85 -2.43
CA ARG A 85 10.61 -5.78 -1.43
C ARG A 85 11.79 -4.80 -1.35
N GLU A 86 13.01 -5.29 -1.54
CA GLU A 86 14.22 -4.46 -1.55
C GLU A 86 14.48 -3.77 -2.91
N GLY A 87 13.70 -4.12 -3.96
CA GLY A 87 13.92 -3.59 -5.31
C GLY A 87 15.16 -4.17 -5.98
N LYS A 88 15.57 -5.38 -5.61
CA LYS A 88 16.66 -6.13 -6.27
C LYS A 88 16.18 -6.83 -7.54
N THR A 89 14.92 -7.26 -7.54
CA THR A 89 14.22 -7.86 -8.68
C THR A 89 12.96 -7.07 -9.01
N GLU A 90 12.39 -7.34 -10.18
CA GLU A 90 11.12 -6.73 -10.61
C GLU A 90 9.97 -7.24 -9.75
N ASN A 91 9.03 -6.35 -9.43
CA ASN A 91 7.73 -6.74 -8.88
C ASN A 91 6.79 -7.26 -9.99
N GLU A 92 5.56 -7.64 -9.64
CA GLU A 92 4.57 -8.14 -10.60
C GLU A 92 4.26 -7.15 -11.74
N SER A 93 4.51 -5.86 -11.54
CA SER A 93 4.34 -4.81 -12.55
C SER A 93 5.59 -4.57 -13.41
N GLY A 94 6.65 -5.37 -13.27
CA GLY A 94 7.92 -5.21 -13.99
C GLY A 94 8.80 -4.06 -13.47
N LYS A 95 8.47 -3.44 -12.32
CA LYS A 95 9.21 -2.32 -11.76
C LYS A 95 10.21 -2.81 -10.71
N LYS A 96 11.48 -2.41 -10.86
CA LYS A 96 12.54 -2.66 -9.88
C LYS A 96 12.66 -1.49 -8.90
N ILE A 97 11.74 -1.46 -7.92
CA ILE A 97 11.68 -0.41 -6.90
C ILE A 97 11.40 -1.03 -5.53
N SER A 98 12.07 -0.53 -4.49
CA SER A 98 11.82 -1.01 -3.12
C SER A 98 10.43 -0.62 -2.63
N PHE A 99 9.88 -1.45 -1.74
CA PHE A 99 8.54 -1.25 -1.19
C PHE A 99 8.39 0.11 -0.51
N ILE A 100 9.39 0.54 0.26
CA ILE A 100 9.40 1.85 0.90
C ILE A 100 9.42 3.01 -0.10
N ASN A 101 10.12 2.87 -1.23
CA ASN A 101 10.16 3.91 -2.24
C ASN A 101 8.82 4.00 -2.98
N ARG A 102 8.13 2.87 -3.19
CA ARG A 102 6.74 2.88 -3.73
C ARG A 102 5.78 3.64 -2.81
N ILE A 103 5.87 3.43 -1.49
CA ILE A 103 5.06 4.19 -0.53
C ILE A 103 5.37 5.70 -0.63
N LYS A 104 6.65 6.07 -0.76
CA LYS A 104 7.06 7.48 -0.89
C LYS A 104 6.55 8.13 -2.17
N GLU A 105 6.55 7.42 -3.30
CA GLU A 105 6.07 7.93 -4.59
C GLU A 105 4.58 8.33 -4.57
N LEU A 106 3.79 7.82 -3.63
CA LEU A 106 2.37 8.16 -3.50
C LEU A 106 2.12 9.54 -2.87
N ASN A 107 3.13 10.20 -2.30
CA ASN A 107 2.99 11.51 -1.63
C ASN A 107 1.83 11.56 -0.61
N LEU A 108 1.69 10.50 0.18
CA LEU A 108 0.61 10.37 1.15
C LEU A 108 0.69 11.43 2.26
N PRO A 109 -0.47 11.78 2.88
CA PRO A 109 -0.51 12.47 4.15
C PRO A 109 0.40 11.80 5.19
N ALA A 110 1.01 12.60 6.08
CA ALA A 110 2.02 12.12 7.01
C ALA A 110 1.50 11.00 7.95
N ASN A 111 0.22 11.07 8.36
CA ASN A 111 -0.45 10.04 9.15
C ASN A 111 -0.54 8.70 8.38
N GLU A 112 -1.02 8.73 7.13
CA GLU A 112 -1.15 7.55 6.27
C GLU A 112 0.20 6.92 5.96
N PHE A 113 1.17 7.75 5.58
CA PHE A 113 2.55 7.32 5.36
C PHE A 113 3.12 6.62 6.60
N SER A 114 2.89 7.19 7.78
CA SER A 114 3.38 6.62 9.05
C SER A 114 2.77 5.26 9.35
N MET A 115 1.49 5.02 9.02
CA MET A 115 0.84 3.73 9.24
C MET A 115 1.42 2.64 8.33
N LEU A 116 1.53 2.90 7.03
CA LEU A 116 2.14 1.95 6.08
C LEU A 116 3.62 1.70 6.42
N LYS A 117 4.35 2.74 6.82
CA LYS A 117 5.72 2.60 7.29
C LYS A 117 5.82 1.75 8.55
N CYS A 118 4.94 1.95 9.52
CA CYS A 118 4.91 1.14 10.75
C CYS A 118 4.66 -0.35 10.44
N ALA A 119 3.69 -0.63 9.56
CA ALA A 119 3.42 -1.98 9.09
C ALA A 119 4.66 -2.60 8.41
N LEU A 120 5.32 -1.85 7.53
CA LEU A 120 6.54 -2.30 6.84
C LEU A 120 7.69 -2.56 7.82
N ASP A 121 7.93 -1.64 8.76
CA ASP A 121 8.98 -1.76 9.77
C ASP A 121 8.75 -2.99 10.67
N ASN A 122 7.50 -3.25 11.07
CA ASN A 122 7.16 -4.43 11.86
C ASN A 122 7.31 -5.72 11.06
N SER A 123 6.94 -5.72 9.77
CA SER A 123 7.20 -6.84 8.86
C SER A 123 8.70 -7.10 8.68
N ASN A 124 9.52 -6.05 8.56
CA ASN A 124 10.98 -6.20 8.49
C ASN A 124 11.58 -6.76 9.79
N LYS A 125 11.07 -6.35 10.96
CA LYS A 125 11.46 -6.95 12.26
C LYS A 125 11.07 -8.43 12.35
N LEU A 126 9.89 -8.78 11.82
CA LEU A 126 9.44 -10.16 11.72
C LEU A 126 10.39 -10.98 10.84
N ALA A 127 10.76 -10.45 9.67
CA ALA A 127 11.68 -11.09 8.73
C ALA A 127 13.05 -11.38 9.35
N VAL A 128 13.59 -10.48 10.20
CA VAL A 128 14.83 -10.76 10.94
C VAL A 128 14.70 -11.99 11.84
N THR A 129 13.53 -12.22 12.45
CA THR A 129 13.27 -13.38 13.30
C THR A 129 13.11 -14.64 12.46
N GLU A 130 12.42 -14.55 11.33
CA GLU A 130 12.23 -15.64 10.36
C GLU A 130 13.55 -16.13 9.76
N ILE A 131 14.43 -15.21 9.37
CA ILE A 131 15.77 -15.55 8.86
C ILE A 131 16.59 -16.29 9.92
N LYS A 132 16.53 -15.85 11.19
CA LYS A 132 17.18 -16.54 12.31
C LYS A 132 16.62 -17.95 12.48
N ALA A 133 15.30 -18.11 12.41
CA ALA A 133 14.65 -19.40 12.54
C ALA A 133 14.98 -20.36 11.38
N MET A 134 15.01 -19.86 10.13
CA MET A 134 15.41 -20.63 8.96
C MET A 134 16.87 -21.07 9.05
N ASN A 135 17.78 -20.17 9.44
CA ASN A 135 19.18 -20.52 9.64
C ASN A 135 19.37 -21.57 10.74
N ALA A 136 18.63 -21.46 11.85
CA ALA A 136 18.65 -22.48 12.89
C ALA A 136 18.14 -23.84 12.37
N ALA A 137 17.06 -23.85 11.58
CA ALA A 137 16.52 -25.08 10.98
C ALA A 137 17.52 -25.77 10.04
N LYS A 138 18.31 -25.00 9.27
CA LYS A 138 19.37 -25.53 8.40
C LYS A 138 20.46 -26.28 9.15
N THR A 139 20.81 -25.80 10.34
CA THR A 139 21.88 -26.44 11.13
C THR A 139 21.47 -27.80 11.71
N GLN A 140 20.18 -28.20 11.58
CA GLN A 140 19.60 -29.46 12.08
C GLN A 140 19.78 -29.73 13.58
N ILE A 141 20.44 -28.85 14.32
CA ILE A 141 20.76 -29.02 15.75
C ILE A 141 19.51 -28.80 16.61
N ASP A 142 18.57 -27.94 16.19
CA ASP A 142 17.39 -27.66 17.02
C ASP A 142 16.15 -27.20 16.26
N LYS A 143 15.41 -28.17 15.69
CA LYS A 143 14.08 -27.95 15.10
C LYS A 143 13.05 -27.44 16.13
N SER A 144 13.26 -27.70 17.42
CA SER A 144 12.37 -27.21 18.49
C SER A 144 12.56 -25.71 18.70
N ILE A 145 13.80 -25.23 18.67
CA ILE A 145 14.12 -23.79 18.76
C ILE A 145 13.64 -23.03 17.53
N SER A 146 13.86 -23.54 16.31
CA SER A 146 13.44 -22.83 15.09
C SER A 146 11.92 -22.63 15.03
N GLY A 147 11.14 -23.65 15.42
CA GLY A 147 9.69 -23.52 15.58
C GLY A 147 9.30 -22.48 16.62
N LYS A 148 9.89 -22.52 17.83
CA LYS A 148 9.57 -21.56 18.90
C LYS A 148 9.74 -20.10 18.48
N LEU A 149 10.79 -19.79 17.72
CA LEU A 149 11.08 -18.41 17.27
C LEU A 149 9.96 -17.81 16.39
N VAL A 150 9.21 -18.63 15.64
CA VAL A 150 8.16 -18.15 14.70
C VAL A 150 6.73 -18.32 15.23
N PHE A 151 6.60 -18.68 16.51
CA PHE A 151 5.34 -18.82 17.23
C PHE A 151 5.35 -18.16 18.62
N ASP A 152 6.43 -17.48 19.01
CA ASP A 152 6.50 -16.80 20.30
C ASP A 152 5.56 -15.58 20.40
N GLU A 153 5.36 -15.09 21.62
CA GLU A 153 4.48 -13.95 21.89
C GLU A 153 4.92 -12.69 21.15
N LYS A 154 6.22 -12.45 21.05
CA LYS A 154 6.78 -11.27 20.36
C LYS A 154 6.51 -11.33 18.86
N TYR A 155 6.63 -12.51 18.26
CA TYR A 155 6.35 -12.78 16.86
C TYR A 155 4.88 -12.54 16.55
N ASN A 156 3.98 -13.12 17.36
CA ASN A 156 2.54 -12.94 17.18
C ASN A 156 2.11 -11.47 17.38
N LYS A 157 2.68 -10.79 18.38
CA LYS A 157 2.45 -9.36 18.61
C LYS A 157 2.88 -8.50 17.42
N LEU A 158 4.01 -8.80 16.78
CA LEU A 158 4.43 -8.10 15.56
C LEU A 158 3.43 -8.33 14.42
N LYS A 159 2.90 -9.55 14.25
CA LYS A 159 1.87 -9.83 13.25
C LYS A 159 0.59 -9.04 13.49
N GLU A 160 0.13 -8.96 14.74
CA GLU A 160 -1.02 -8.14 15.13
C GLU A 160 -0.77 -6.65 14.87
N GLN A 161 0.45 -6.16 15.14
CA GLN A 161 0.83 -4.78 14.85
C GLN A 161 0.86 -4.45 13.36
N ILE A 162 1.26 -5.39 12.51
CA ILE A 162 1.20 -5.25 11.05
C ILE A 162 -0.27 -5.13 10.62
N ILE A 163 -1.13 -6.06 11.06
CA ILE A 163 -2.55 -6.08 10.68
C ILE A 163 -3.27 -4.83 11.19
N SER A 164 -3.07 -4.44 12.45
CA SER A 164 -3.71 -3.24 13.02
C SER A 164 -3.27 -1.96 12.33
N SER A 165 -2.00 -1.83 11.94
CA SER A 165 -1.51 -0.67 11.17
C SER A 165 -2.14 -0.61 9.77
N ILE A 166 -2.32 -1.76 9.12
CA ILE A 166 -2.97 -1.85 7.81
C ILE A 166 -4.48 -1.55 7.92
N LEU A 167 -5.18 -2.10 8.91
CA LEU A 167 -6.60 -1.81 9.14
C LEU A 167 -6.83 -0.34 9.52
N GLY A 168 -5.94 0.22 10.33
CA GLY A 168 -5.95 1.66 10.65
C GLY A 168 -5.73 2.53 9.42
N PHE A 169 -5.00 2.04 8.41
CA PHE A 169 -4.84 2.71 7.12
C PHE A 169 -6.10 2.59 6.24
N THR A 170 -6.68 1.38 6.11
CA THR A 170 -7.81 1.14 5.20
C THR A 170 -9.15 1.67 5.70
N ASN A 171 -9.32 1.86 7.02
CA ASN A 171 -10.60 2.27 7.62
C ASN A 171 -10.73 3.80 7.81
N GLN A 172 -9.90 4.59 7.11
CA GLN A 172 -9.94 6.06 7.13
C GLN A 172 -10.92 6.64 6.11
#